data_AF-A0A6M1SJ12-F1
#
_entry.id   AF-A0A6M1SJ12-F1
#
_cell.length_a   1.000
_cell.length_b   1.000
_cell.length_c   1.000
_cell.angle_alpha   90.00
_cell.angle_beta   90.00
_cell.angle_gamma   90.00
#
_symmetry.space_group_name_H-M   'P 1'
#
loop_
_entity.id
_entity.type
_entity.pdbx_description
1 polymer ?
#
loop_
_entity_poly.entity_id
_entity_poly.type
_entity_poly.pdbx_seq_one_letter_code
_entity_poly.pdbx_strand_id
1 'polypeptide(L)'
;MRPKATLSAVREVWEEFARQGQVPTLREIRAITEGSQSTIAKHVQTILGEREEVELPDTAEAFLRASSESIAKRLWKEAEQLVSQRYEQRIESILSIQVGLLNALRASEENETAALSRAEAAEVEVARLQEELAARASAEEQMARLAQMLSPKKRKPVDELLALIYHGMTDQTLIYDRMEDQGFTRQQASVARGHAKSAGYITVGDNEIEMTADGRARHETGVKPRAA
;
A
#
# COMPACT_ATOMS: atom_id res chain seq x y z
N MET A 1 -23.35 -49.62 -89.86
CA MET A 1 -21.96 -49.50 -89.34
C MET A 1 -21.72 -48.03 -89.02
N ARG A 2 -21.12 -47.70 -87.88
CA ARG A 2 -20.84 -46.29 -87.56
C ARG A 2 -19.53 -45.88 -88.26
N PRO A 3 -19.40 -44.63 -88.70
CA PRO A 3 -18.14 -44.15 -89.26
C PRO A 3 -17.04 -44.16 -88.19
N LYS A 4 -15.82 -44.53 -88.58
CA LYS A 4 -14.64 -44.42 -87.72
C LYS A 4 -14.43 -42.95 -87.32
N ALA A 5 -14.04 -42.69 -86.07
CA ALA A 5 -13.86 -41.33 -85.53
C ALA A 5 -12.62 -40.62 -86.11
N THR A 6 -12.68 -40.25 -87.39
CA THR A 6 -11.74 -39.33 -88.05
C THR A 6 -12.15 -37.87 -87.79
N LEU A 7 -11.23 -36.92 -88.00
CA LEU A 7 -11.51 -35.49 -87.82
C LEU A 7 -12.71 -35.01 -88.65
N SER A 8 -12.84 -35.48 -89.90
CA SER A 8 -13.97 -35.16 -90.78
C SER A 8 -15.30 -35.68 -90.24
N ALA A 9 -15.36 -36.96 -89.82
CA ALA A 9 -16.57 -37.57 -89.28
C ALA A 9 -17.01 -36.91 -87.96
N VAL A 10 -16.05 -36.55 -87.09
CA VAL A 10 -16.35 -35.83 -85.85
C VAL A 10 -16.83 -34.39 -86.14
N ARG A 11 -16.27 -33.73 -87.16
CA ARG A 11 -16.69 -32.39 -87.59
C ARG A 11 -18.10 -32.38 -88.16
N GLU A 12 -18.45 -33.33 -89.01
CA GLU A 12 -19.81 -33.45 -89.56
C GLU A 12 -20.85 -33.62 -88.45
N VAL A 13 -20.57 -34.49 -87.47
CA VAL A 13 -21.45 -34.66 -86.31
C VAL A 13 -21.52 -33.37 -85.48
N TRP A 14 -20.39 -32.71 -85.24
CA TRP A 14 -20.36 -31.44 -84.52
C TRP A 14 -21.21 -30.35 -85.20
N GLU A 15 -21.08 -30.21 -86.52
CA GLU A 15 -21.82 -29.24 -87.33
C GLU A 15 -23.31 -29.57 -87.42
N GLU A 16 -23.69 -30.85 -87.42
CA GLU A 16 -25.08 -31.27 -87.38
C GLU A 16 -25.77 -30.86 -86.07
N PHE A 17 -25.13 -31.08 -84.91
CA PHE A 17 -25.65 -30.59 -83.63
C PHE A 17 -25.68 -29.06 -83.57
N ALA A 18 -24.64 -28.40 -84.10
CA ALA A 18 -24.61 -26.94 -84.18
C ALA A 18 -25.76 -26.37 -85.04
N ARG A 19 -26.12 -27.04 -86.14
CA ARG A 19 -27.29 -26.68 -86.97
C ARG A 19 -28.62 -26.81 -86.22
N GLN A 20 -28.67 -27.70 -85.23
CA GLN A 20 -29.81 -27.87 -84.33
C GLN A 20 -29.76 -26.94 -83.10
N GLY A 21 -28.77 -26.03 -83.04
CA GLY A 21 -28.58 -25.10 -81.92
C GLY A 21 -28.04 -25.75 -80.65
N GLN A 22 -27.47 -26.95 -80.73
CA GLN A 22 -26.96 -27.71 -79.59
C GLN A 22 -25.44 -27.90 -79.67
N VAL A 23 -24.79 -27.97 -78.52
CA VAL A 23 -23.36 -28.31 -78.41
C VAL A 23 -23.26 -29.79 -78.01
N PRO A 24 -22.71 -30.67 -78.86
CA PRO A 24 -22.68 -32.09 -78.56
C PRO A 24 -21.63 -32.42 -77.51
N THR A 25 -21.99 -33.31 -76.60
CA THR A 25 -21.05 -33.93 -75.65
C THR A 25 -20.22 -35.02 -76.33
N LEU A 26 -19.03 -35.31 -75.78
CA LEU A 26 -18.17 -36.40 -76.28
C LEU A 26 -18.89 -37.76 -76.29
N ARG A 27 -19.86 -37.97 -75.39
CA ARG A 27 -20.67 -39.18 -75.33
C ARG A 27 -21.64 -39.28 -76.50
N GLU A 28 -22.26 -38.18 -76.90
CA GLU A 28 -23.18 -38.11 -78.04
C GLU A 28 -22.43 -38.31 -79.35
N ILE A 29 -21.25 -37.70 -79.50
CA ILE A 29 -20.39 -37.91 -80.67
C ILE A 29 -19.94 -39.37 -80.76
N ARG A 30 -19.60 -40.01 -79.63
CA ARG A 30 -19.26 -41.44 -79.56
C ARG A 30 -20.47 -42.37 -79.81
N ALA A 31 -21.69 -41.90 -79.56
CA ALA A 31 -22.88 -42.68 -79.91
C ALA A 31 -23.05 -42.78 -81.44
N ILE A 32 -22.49 -41.83 -82.20
CA ILE A 32 -22.64 -41.73 -83.66
C ILE A 32 -21.37 -42.20 -84.38
N THR A 33 -20.19 -42.05 -83.77
CA THR A 33 -18.88 -42.43 -84.34
C THR A 33 -18.22 -43.60 -83.59
N GLU A 34 -17.47 -44.43 -84.31
CA GLU A 34 -16.67 -45.53 -83.77
C GLU A 34 -15.27 -45.04 -83.36
N GLY A 35 -15.06 -44.82 -82.06
CA GLY A 35 -13.78 -44.36 -81.52
C GLY A 35 -13.70 -44.36 -79.99
N SER A 36 -12.48 -44.25 -79.46
CA SER A 36 -12.26 -43.98 -78.05
C SER A 36 -12.58 -42.52 -77.75
N GLN A 37 -13.04 -42.25 -76.53
CA GLN A 37 -13.36 -40.90 -76.07
C GLN A 37 -12.14 -39.97 -76.14
N SER A 38 -10.93 -40.49 -75.96
CA SER A 38 -9.67 -39.74 -76.11
C SER A 38 -9.41 -39.27 -77.54
N THR A 39 -9.68 -40.10 -78.54
CA THR A 39 -9.51 -39.73 -79.96
C THR A 39 -10.55 -38.70 -80.38
N ILE A 40 -11.80 -38.87 -79.94
CA ILE A 40 -12.88 -37.90 -80.20
C ILE A 40 -12.57 -36.56 -79.53
N ALA A 41 -12.11 -36.56 -78.27
CA ALA A 41 -11.74 -35.34 -77.55
C ALA A 41 -10.65 -34.55 -78.28
N LYS A 42 -9.63 -35.23 -78.82
CA LYS A 42 -8.58 -34.57 -79.63
C LYS A 42 -9.16 -33.88 -80.87
N HIS A 43 -10.06 -34.55 -81.60
CA HIS A 43 -10.68 -33.96 -82.78
C HIS A 43 -11.62 -32.80 -82.45
N VAL A 44 -12.40 -32.91 -81.36
CA VAL A 44 -13.25 -31.82 -80.87
C VAL A 44 -12.40 -30.61 -80.47
N GLN A 45 -11.28 -30.82 -79.79
CA GLN A 45 -10.36 -29.74 -79.43
C GLN A 45 -9.79 -29.03 -80.66
N THR A 46 -9.45 -29.76 -81.72
CA THR A 46 -9.02 -29.17 -83.00
C THR A 46 -10.13 -28.32 -83.63
N ILE A 47 -11.38 -28.81 -83.65
CA ILE A 47 -12.52 -28.07 -84.20
C ILE A 47 -12.81 -26.80 -83.40
N LEU A 48 -12.67 -26.84 -82.07
CA LEU A 48 -12.84 -25.67 -81.21
C LEU A 48 -11.72 -24.65 -81.39
N GLY A 49 -10.46 -25.11 -81.48
CA GLY A 49 -9.31 -24.22 -81.72
C GLY A 49 -9.38 -23.49 -83.06
N GLU A 50 -9.85 -24.17 -84.12
CA GLU A 50 -10.11 -23.53 -85.43
C GLU A 50 -11.26 -22.50 -85.39
N ARG A 51 -12.16 -22.58 -84.41
CA ARG A 51 -13.23 -21.60 -84.21
C ARG A 51 -12.82 -20.45 -83.28
N GLU A 52 -11.93 -20.70 -82.33
CA GLU A 52 -11.34 -19.66 -81.46
C GLU A 52 -10.38 -18.72 -82.22
N GLU A 53 -9.85 -19.13 -83.39
CA GLU A 53 -9.11 -18.23 -84.29
C GLU A 53 -10.00 -17.22 -85.04
N VAL A 54 -11.33 -17.29 -84.90
CA VAL A 54 -12.26 -16.29 -85.45
C VAL A 54 -12.67 -15.29 -84.36
N GLU A 55 -11.84 -14.25 -84.22
CA GLU A 55 -12.14 -12.93 -83.66
C GLU A 55 -12.80 -12.85 -82.27
N LEU A 56 -11.98 -12.75 -81.22
CA LEU A 56 -12.34 -11.95 -80.04
C LEU A 56 -11.87 -10.51 -80.27
N PRO A 57 -12.76 -9.51 -80.31
CA PRO A 57 -12.34 -8.12 -80.39
C PRO A 57 -11.69 -7.69 -79.06
N ASP A 58 -10.61 -6.93 -79.15
CA ASP A 58 -9.81 -6.30 -78.07
C ASP A 58 -10.60 -5.58 -76.95
N THR A 59 -11.93 -5.49 -77.06
CA THR A 59 -12.80 -4.71 -76.17
C THR A 59 -13.15 -5.44 -74.87
N ALA A 60 -13.24 -6.77 -74.84
CA ALA A 60 -13.63 -7.51 -73.64
C ALA A 60 -12.50 -7.53 -72.57
N GLU A 61 -11.25 -7.71 -73.00
CA GLU A 61 -10.09 -7.70 -72.10
C GLU A 61 -9.82 -6.29 -71.55
N ALA A 62 -9.97 -5.26 -72.40
CA ALA A 62 -9.87 -3.86 -71.99
C ALA A 62 -10.99 -3.47 -71.01
N PHE A 63 -12.22 -3.96 -71.20
CA PHE A 63 -13.34 -3.71 -70.30
C PHE A 63 -13.14 -4.39 -68.94
N LEU A 64 -12.63 -5.62 -68.91
CA LEU A 64 -12.30 -6.34 -67.67
C LEU A 64 -11.11 -5.72 -66.92
N ARG A 65 -10.07 -5.24 -67.63
CA ARG A 65 -8.96 -4.49 -67.00
C ARG A 65 -9.42 -3.13 -66.47
N ALA A 66 -10.21 -2.38 -67.24
CA ALA A 66 -10.73 -1.07 -66.81
C ALA A 66 -11.64 -1.20 -65.57
N SER A 67 -12.48 -2.22 -65.52
CA SER A 67 -13.38 -2.46 -64.39
C SER A 67 -12.64 -2.97 -63.15
N SER A 68 -11.69 -3.89 -63.30
CA SER A 68 -10.85 -4.38 -62.18
C SER A 68 -9.91 -3.31 -61.62
N GLU A 69 -9.32 -2.45 -62.46
CA GLU A 69 -8.48 -1.34 -62.00
C GLU A 69 -9.29 -0.30 -61.21
N SER A 70 -10.53 -0.03 -61.61
CA SER A 70 -11.47 0.82 -60.87
C SER A 70 -11.80 0.24 -59.48
N ILE A 71 -11.99 -1.08 -59.40
CA ILE A 71 -12.31 -1.77 -58.14
C ILE A 71 -11.07 -1.77 -57.24
N ALA A 72 -9.89 -2.10 -57.77
CA ALA A 72 -8.64 -2.08 -57.02
C ALA A 72 -8.32 -0.68 -56.45
N LYS A 73 -8.50 0.38 -57.25
CA LYS A 73 -8.33 1.77 -56.77
C LYS A 73 -9.32 2.15 -55.67
N ARG A 74 -10.57 1.68 -55.75
CA ARG A 74 -11.58 1.89 -54.69
C ARG A 74 -11.20 1.15 -53.40
N LEU A 75 -10.88 -0.13 -53.50
CA LEU A 75 -10.45 -0.94 -52.36
C LEU A 75 -9.18 -0.37 -51.71
N TRP A 76 -8.23 0.12 -52.50
CA TRP A 76 -7.03 0.76 -51.98
C TRP A 76 -7.34 2.06 -51.21
N LYS A 77 -8.22 2.92 -51.76
CA LYS A 77 -8.66 4.14 -51.06
C LYS A 77 -9.43 3.83 -49.77
N GLU A 78 -10.30 2.83 -49.80
CA GLU A 78 -11.03 2.39 -48.60
C GLU A 78 -10.07 1.82 -47.54
N ALA A 79 -9.08 1.02 -47.96
CA ALA A 79 -8.04 0.52 -47.06
C ALA A 79 -7.20 1.67 -46.48
N GLU A 80 -6.82 2.64 -47.29
CA GLU A 80 -6.06 3.83 -46.87
C GLU A 80 -6.85 4.69 -45.87
N GLN A 81 -8.16 4.88 -46.10
CA GLN A 81 -9.03 5.57 -45.16
C GLN A 81 -9.19 4.80 -43.84
N LEU A 82 -9.43 3.49 -43.89
CA LEU A 82 -9.54 2.66 -42.69
C LEU A 82 -8.25 2.66 -41.87
N VAL A 83 -7.10 2.61 -42.54
CA VAL A 83 -5.79 2.65 -41.89
C VAL A 83 -5.55 4.04 -41.27
N SER A 84 -5.83 5.11 -42.01
CA SER A 84 -5.72 6.49 -41.51
C SER A 84 -6.58 6.71 -40.27
N GLN A 85 -7.85 6.30 -40.31
CA GLN A 85 -8.77 6.41 -39.17
C GLN A 85 -8.27 5.62 -37.95
N ARG A 86 -7.75 4.40 -38.16
CA ARG A 86 -7.17 3.61 -37.06
C ARG A 86 -5.94 4.27 -36.45
N TYR A 87 -5.09 4.90 -37.26
CA TYR A 87 -3.94 5.64 -36.76
C TYR A 87 -4.36 6.89 -36.01
N GLU A 88 -5.33 7.66 -36.51
CA GLU A 88 -5.90 8.82 -35.81
C GLU A 88 -6.45 8.43 -34.43
N GLN A 89 -7.31 7.39 -34.37
CA GLN A 89 -7.84 6.87 -33.11
C GLN A 89 -6.73 6.43 -32.15
N ARG A 90 -5.65 5.83 -32.66
CA ARG A 90 -4.53 5.39 -31.84
C ARG A 90 -3.70 6.57 -31.34
N ILE A 91 -3.50 7.60 -32.16
CA ILE A 91 -2.82 8.84 -31.76
C ILE A 91 -3.63 9.55 -30.68
N GLU A 92 -4.94 9.71 -30.86
CA GLU A 92 -5.83 10.28 -29.85
C GLU A 92 -5.79 9.51 -28.54
N SER A 93 -5.82 8.18 -28.61
CA SER A 93 -5.70 7.32 -27.42
C SER A 93 -4.38 7.54 -26.69
N ILE A 94 -3.25 7.58 -27.41
CA ILE A 94 -1.93 7.81 -26.81
C ILE A 94 -1.87 9.21 -26.17
N LEU A 95 -2.38 10.24 -26.85
CA LEU A 95 -2.40 11.60 -26.31
C LEU A 95 -3.28 11.68 -25.05
N SER A 96 -4.44 11.03 -25.04
CA SER A 96 -5.29 10.95 -23.85
C SER A 96 -4.57 10.27 -22.68
N ILE A 97 -3.85 9.17 -22.95
CA ILE A 97 -3.07 8.48 -21.92
C ILE A 97 -1.95 9.39 -21.40
N GLN A 98 -1.22 10.09 -22.28
CA GLN A 98 -0.16 11.02 -21.88
C GLN A 98 -0.69 12.15 -21.00
N VAL A 99 -1.81 12.77 -21.36
CA VAL A 99 -2.45 13.80 -20.53
C VAL A 99 -2.86 13.23 -19.17
N GLY A 100 -3.42 12.02 -19.14
CA GLY A 100 -3.75 11.33 -17.90
C GLY A 100 -2.52 11.09 -17.00
N LEU A 101 -1.41 10.63 -17.59
CA LEU A 101 -0.15 10.41 -16.89
C LEU A 101 0.46 11.71 -16.35
N LEU A 102 0.43 12.80 -17.12
CA LEU A 102 0.93 14.10 -16.69
C LEU A 102 0.11 14.66 -15.50
N ASN A 103 -1.21 14.52 -15.55
CA ASN A 103 -2.07 14.94 -14.45
C ASN A 103 -1.83 14.10 -13.18
N ALA A 104 -1.63 12.79 -13.33
CA ALA A 104 -1.31 11.90 -12.22
C ALA A 104 0.07 12.22 -11.61
N LEU A 105 1.07 12.52 -12.45
CA LEU A 105 2.41 12.91 -12.00
C LEU A 105 2.33 14.21 -11.18
N ARG A 106 1.64 15.23 -11.70
CA ARG A 106 1.46 16.51 -11.00
C ARG A 106 0.76 16.33 -9.65
N ALA A 107 -0.28 15.51 -9.58
CA ALA A 107 -0.95 15.20 -8.32
C ALA A 107 -0.02 14.45 -7.34
N SER A 108 0.88 13.61 -7.85
CA SER A 108 1.90 12.94 -7.03
C SER A 108 2.91 13.93 -6.46
N GLU A 109 3.41 14.87 -7.27
CA GLU A 109 4.35 15.91 -6.83
C GLU A 109 3.70 16.83 -5.77
N GLU A 110 2.44 17.23 -5.95
CA GLU A 110 1.67 18.01 -4.98
C GLU A 110 1.47 17.21 -3.66
N ASN A 111 1.25 15.90 -3.74
CA ASN A 111 1.16 15.05 -2.55
C ASN A 111 2.50 14.89 -1.83
N GLU A 112 3.60 14.72 -2.57
CA GLU A 112 4.94 14.61 -2.00
C GLU A 112 5.36 15.90 -1.30
N THR A 113 5.14 17.06 -1.91
CA THR A 113 5.41 18.36 -1.28
C THR A 113 4.57 18.57 -0.02
N ALA A 114 3.29 18.17 -0.03
CA ALA A 114 2.44 18.20 1.15
C ALA A 114 2.87 17.19 2.24
N ALA A 115 3.46 16.06 1.85
CA ALA A 115 4.00 15.07 2.80
C ALA A 115 5.30 15.58 3.44
N LEU A 116 6.19 16.19 2.65
CA LEU A 116 7.42 16.83 3.14
C LEU A 116 7.11 17.95 4.13
N SER A 117 6.18 18.84 3.80
CA SER A 117 5.77 19.91 4.72
C SER A 117 5.20 19.38 6.04
N ARG A 118 4.43 18.28 6.00
CA ARG A 118 3.93 17.60 7.20
C ARG A 118 5.05 16.95 8.01
N ALA A 119 6.04 16.38 7.35
CA ALA A 119 7.21 15.80 8.01
C ALA A 119 8.05 16.88 8.71
N GLU A 120 8.34 17.99 8.03
CA GLU A 120 9.06 19.13 8.61
C GLU A 120 8.32 19.70 9.84
N ALA A 121 7.00 19.86 9.76
CA ALA A 121 6.20 20.32 10.90
C ALA A 121 6.24 19.33 12.08
N ALA A 122 6.22 18.03 11.79
CA ALA A 122 6.33 16.99 12.82
C ALA A 122 7.73 16.98 13.47
N GLU A 123 8.80 17.18 12.70
CA GLU A 123 10.17 17.28 13.23
C GLU A 123 10.33 18.47 14.18
N VAL A 124 9.76 19.63 13.82
CA VAL A 124 9.74 20.82 14.70
C VAL A 124 9.00 20.54 16.00
N GLU A 125 7.84 19.87 15.92
CA GLU A 125 7.06 19.54 17.12
C GLU A 125 7.77 18.50 18.00
N VAL A 126 8.42 17.51 17.41
CA VAL A 126 9.25 16.53 18.16
C VAL A 126 10.39 17.23 18.86
N ALA A 127 11.10 18.15 18.19
CA ALA A 127 12.17 18.94 18.81
C ALA A 127 11.64 19.78 19.99
N ARG A 128 10.48 20.42 19.82
CA ARG A 128 9.80 21.19 20.89
C ARG A 128 9.46 20.31 22.09
N LEU A 129 8.88 19.12 21.86
CA LEU A 129 8.55 18.17 22.92
C LEU A 129 9.79 17.61 23.62
N GLN A 130 10.88 17.39 22.89
CA GLN A 130 12.16 16.99 23.48
C GLN A 130 12.72 18.07 24.41
N GLU A 131 12.63 19.35 24.02
CA GLU A 131 13.03 20.48 24.86
C GLU A 131 12.16 20.57 26.13
N GLU A 132 10.83 20.43 26.00
CA GLU A 132 9.92 20.40 27.14
C GLU A 132 10.23 19.23 28.09
N LEU A 133 10.51 18.04 27.57
CA LEU A 133 10.88 16.88 28.37
C LEU A 133 12.21 17.09 29.10
N ALA A 134 13.21 17.68 28.44
CA ALA A 134 14.48 18.01 29.07
C ALA A 134 14.30 19.05 30.19
N ALA A 135 13.46 20.06 29.98
CA ALA A 135 13.12 21.06 30.99
C ALA A 135 12.41 20.43 32.20
N ARG A 136 11.47 19.51 31.96
CA ARG A 136 10.78 18.77 33.03
C ARG A 136 11.73 17.89 33.82
N ALA A 137 12.60 17.14 33.15
CA ALA A 137 13.59 16.29 33.81
C ALA A 137 14.53 17.11 34.72
N SER A 138 14.98 18.28 34.26
CA SER A 138 15.78 19.21 35.07
C SER A 138 15.02 19.73 36.29
N ALA A 139 13.74 20.11 36.12
CA ALA A 139 12.89 20.55 37.23
C ALA A 139 12.65 19.44 38.26
N GLU A 140 12.41 18.21 37.81
CA GLU A 140 12.28 17.03 38.68
C GLU A 140 13.57 16.76 39.46
N GLU A 141 14.74 16.87 38.83
CA GLU A 141 16.02 16.72 39.50
C GLU A 141 16.23 17.80 40.58
N GLN A 142 15.88 19.05 40.28
CA GLN A 142 15.94 20.14 41.26
C GLN A 142 14.99 19.89 42.44
N MET A 143 13.76 19.43 42.18
CA MET A 143 12.82 19.07 43.24
C MET A 143 13.33 17.90 44.06
N ALA A 144 13.93 16.88 43.44
CA ALA A 144 14.53 15.75 44.14
C ALA A 144 15.70 16.19 45.05
N ARG A 145 16.55 17.11 44.58
CA ARG A 145 17.63 17.69 45.38
C ARG A 145 17.08 18.50 46.56
N LEU A 146 16.06 19.33 46.34
CA LEU A 146 15.38 20.06 47.42
C LEU A 146 14.75 19.12 48.44
N ALA A 147 14.09 18.05 47.98
CA ALA A 147 13.52 17.03 48.85
C ALA A 147 14.59 16.29 49.67
N GLN A 148 15.77 16.01 49.10
CA GLN A 148 16.90 15.46 49.85
C GLN A 148 17.41 16.45 50.91
N MET A 149 17.51 17.74 50.59
CA MET A 149 17.92 18.77 51.56
C MET A 149 16.90 18.96 52.70
N LEU A 150 15.61 18.79 52.39
CA LEU A 150 14.51 18.89 53.35
C LEU A 150 14.20 17.57 54.05
N SER A 151 14.86 16.46 53.69
CA SER A 151 14.64 15.18 54.36
C SER A 151 15.03 15.32 55.84
N PRO A 152 14.06 15.17 56.77
CA PRO A 152 14.33 15.41 58.18
C PRO A 152 15.37 14.38 58.65
N LYS A 153 16.50 14.86 59.18
CA LYS A 153 17.46 14.00 59.89
C LYS A 153 16.67 13.18 60.90
N LYS A 154 16.64 11.85 60.74
CA LYS A 154 15.96 10.93 61.68
C LYS A 154 16.40 11.28 63.09
N ARG A 155 15.52 11.93 63.85
CA ARG A 155 15.78 12.27 65.25
C ARG A 155 15.88 10.96 66.03
N LYS A 156 16.72 10.92 67.06
CA LYS A 156 16.79 9.73 67.91
C LYS A 156 15.47 9.62 68.68
N PRO A 157 14.93 8.42 68.93
CA PRO A 157 13.67 8.24 69.64
C PRO A 157 13.60 8.97 70.99
N VAL A 158 14.74 9.07 71.70
CA VAL A 158 14.86 9.78 72.98
C VAL A 158 14.74 11.30 72.82
N ASP A 159 15.34 11.87 71.78
CA ASP A 159 15.29 13.32 71.54
C ASP A 159 13.86 13.74 71.18
N GLU A 160 13.14 12.91 70.42
CA GLU A 160 11.76 13.18 70.05
C GLU A 160 10.80 13.02 71.23
N LEU A 161 10.95 11.95 72.03
CA LEU A 161 10.17 11.76 73.26
C LEU A 161 10.32 12.95 74.22
N LEU A 162 11.55 13.44 74.43
CA LEU A 162 11.79 14.61 75.28
C LEU A 162 11.19 15.89 74.70
N ALA A 163 11.22 16.07 73.38
CA ALA A 163 10.59 17.23 72.72
C ALA A 163 9.07 17.23 72.92
N LEU A 164 8.40 16.08 72.76
CA LEU A 164 6.94 15.98 72.97
C LEU A 164 6.55 16.33 74.42
N ILE A 165 7.33 15.85 75.40
CA ILE A 165 7.10 16.14 76.82
C ILE A 165 7.41 17.61 77.15
N TYR A 166 8.49 18.17 76.58
CA TYR A 166 8.82 19.59 76.72
C TYR A 166 7.70 20.49 76.19
N HIS A 167 7.04 20.09 75.10
CA HIS A 167 5.88 20.78 74.52
C HIS A 167 4.56 20.52 75.26
N GLY A 168 4.60 19.87 76.42
CA GLY A 168 3.46 19.76 77.33
C GLY A 168 2.58 18.53 77.13
N MET A 169 3.00 17.53 76.33
CA MET A 169 2.34 16.23 76.34
C MET A 169 2.79 15.44 77.57
N THR A 170 1.85 15.16 78.48
CA THR A 170 2.11 14.38 79.69
C THR A 170 1.52 12.98 79.64
N ASP A 171 0.45 12.75 78.87
CA ASP A 171 -0.16 11.43 78.74
C ASP A 171 0.74 10.47 77.93
N GLN A 172 1.15 9.38 78.59
CA GLN A 172 2.03 8.38 78.01
C GLN A 172 1.46 7.75 76.72
N THR A 173 0.15 7.50 76.69
CA THR A 173 -0.52 6.85 75.56
C THR A 173 -0.49 7.75 74.34
N LEU A 174 -0.81 9.03 74.52
CA LEU A 174 -0.76 10.04 73.46
C LEU A 174 0.67 10.28 72.96
N ILE A 175 1.67 10.26 73.83
CA ILE A 175 3.09 10.37 73.43
C ILE A 175 3.48 9.20 72.53
N TYR A 176 3.08 7.96 72.87
CA TYR A 176 3.43 6.79 72.08
C TYR A 176 2.74 6.76 70.72
N ASP A 177 1.45 7.11 70.67
CA ASP A 177 0.72 7.21 69.40
C ASP A 177 1.35 8.30 68.50
N ARG A 178 1.75 9.45 69.07
CA ARG A 178 2.45 10.51 68.33
C ARG A 178 3.83 10.09 67.82
N MET A 179 4.54 9.27 68.58
CA MET A 179 5.83 8.71 68.14
C MET A 179 5.66 7.64 67.04
N GLU A 180 4.55 6.88 67.06
CA GLU A 180 4.19 5.97 65.96
C GLU A 180 3.87 6.73 64.67
N ASP A 181 3.12 7.83 64.76
CA ASP A 181 2.85 8.74 63.62
C ASP A 181 4.15 9.30 63.01
N GLN A 182 5.19 9.45 63.82
CA GLN A 182 6.52 9.92 63.41
C GLN A 182 7.44 8.77 62.94
N GLY A 183 6.96 7.53 62.90
CA GLY A 183 7.65 6.37 62.36
C GLY A 183 8.53 5.60 63.35
N PHE A 184 8.37 5.80 64.66
CA PHE A 184 9.03 5.00 65.70
C PHE A 184 8.10 3.89 66.20
N THR A 185 8.66 2.73 66.58
CA THR A 185 7.83 1.65 67.17
C THR A 185 7.54 1.92 68.66
N ARG A 186 6.44 1.40 69.21
CA ARG A 186 6.16 1.50 70.66
C ARG A 186 7.31 0.98 71.53
N GLN A 187 8.01 -0.04 71.04
CA GLN A 187 9.17 -0.60 71.73
C GLN A 187 10.31 0.42 71.81
N GLN A 188 10.58 1.15 70.71
CA GLN A 188 11.57 2.24 70.70
C GLN A 188 11.16 3.40 71.61
N ALA A 189 9.88 3.77 71.66
CA ALA A 189 9.36 4.79 72.56
C ALA A 189 9.47 4.36 74.05
N SER A 190 9.18 3.10 74.36
CA SER A 190 9.31 2.53 75.70
C SER A 190 10.77 2.48 76.17
N VAL A 191 11.68 2.03 75.30
CA VAL A 191 13.13 2.03 75.57
C VAL A 191 13.64 3.46 75.75
N ALA A 192 13.19 4.40 74.92
CA ALA A 192 13.54 5.81 75.04
C ALA A 192 13.07 6.43 76.36
N ARG A 193 11.84 6.12 76.80
CA ARG A 193 11.33 6.51 78.12
C ARG A 193 12.20 5.93 79.23
N GLY A 194 12.58 4.67 79.14
CA GLY A 194 13.47 4.01 80.10
C GLY A 194 14.80 4.74 80.25
N HIS A 195 15.44 5.10 79.13
CA HIS A 195 16.69 5.85 79.12
C HIS A 195 16.53 7.29 79.63
N ALA A 196 15.44 7.98 79.27
CA ALA A 196 15.16 9.33 79.75
C ALA A 196 14.92 9.35 81.27
N LYS A 197 14.23 8.33 81.80
CA LYS A 197 14.00 8.15 83.24
C LYS A 197 15.30 7.85 83.97
N SER A 198 16.10 6.90 83.48
CA SER A 198 17.38 6.53 84.12
C SER A 198 18.39 7.67 84.13
N ALA A 199 18.37 8.52 83.10
CA ALA A 199 19.23 9.70 83.02
C ALA A 199 18.70 10.92 83.79
N GLY A 200 17.53 10.79 84.44
CA GLY A 200 16.93 11.82 85.31
C GLY A 200 16.23 12.96 84.58
N TYR A 201 15.91 12.79 83.27
CA TYR A 201 15.23 13.84 82.49
C TYR A 201 13.72 13.87 82.74
N ILE A 202 13.13 12.73 83.08
CA ILE A 202 11.67 12.58 83.26
C ILE A 202 11.33 11.79 84.52
N THR A 203 10.17 12.10 85.08
CA THR A 203 9.47 11.30 86.10
C THR A 203 8.28 10.60 85.45
N VAL A 204 8.03 9.35 85.84
CA VAL A 204 6.97 8.52 85.27
C VAL A 204 6.03 8.12 86.41
N GLY A 205 4.80 8.64 86.36
CA GLY A 205 3.66 8.25 87.19
C GLY A 205 2.85 7.11 86.55
N ASP A 206 1.63 6.89 87.03
CA ASP A 206 0.81 5.75 86.62
C ASP A 206 0.40 5.80 85.13
N ASN A 207 0.13 6.99 84.58
CA ASN A 207 -0.10 7.24 83.14
C ASN A 207 0.47 8.57 82.63
N GLU A 208 1.17 9.31 83.51
CA GLU A 208 1.72 10.63 83.20
C GLU A 208 3.25 10.58 83.19
N ILE A 209 3.83 11.23 82.18
CA ILE A 209 5.26 11.44 82.04
C ILE A 209 5.51 12.94 82.10
N GLU A 210 6.26 13.37 83.10
CA GLU A 210 6.60 14.77 83.28
C GLU A 210 8.10 14.97 83.18
N MET A 211 8.51 16.12 82.65
CA MET A 211 9.92 16.47 82.63
C MET A 211 10.35 17.07 83.97
N THR A 212 11.46 16.58 84.53
CA THR A 212 12.01 17.11 85.78
C THR A 212 12.56 18.53 85.57
N ALA A 213 12.66 19.32 86.64
CA ALA A 213 13.27 20.66 86.57
C ALA A 213 14.71 20.61 86.04
N ASP A 214 15.50 19.62 86.48
CA ASP A 214 16.85 19.35 85.99
C ASP A 214 16.86 18.85 84.54
N GLY A 215 15.89 18.01 84.17
CA GLY A 215 15.71 17.54 82.80
C GLY A 215 15.40 18.68 81.83
N ARG A 216 14.62 19.68 82.28
CA ARG A 216 14.32 20.89 81.52
C ARG A 216 15.56 21.74 81.24
N ALA A 217 16.32 22.04 82.27
CA ALA A 217 17.57 22.78 82.12
C ALA A 217 18.58 22.04 81.22
N ARG A 218 18.65 20.70 81.30
CA ARG A 218 19.55 19.88 80.45
C ARG A 218 19.09 19.81 78.99
N HIS A 219 17.78 19.73 78.75
CA HIS A 219 17.22 19.74 77.41
C HIS A 219 17.44 21.09 76.72
N GLU A 220 17.22 22.21 77.43
CA GLU A 220 17.45 23.57 76.93
C GLU A 220 18.94 23.85 76.63
N THR A 221 19.86 23.27 77.41
CA THR A 221 21.32 23.38 77.19
C THR A 221 21.86 22.37 76.17
N GLY A 222 21.02 21.52 75.58
CA GLY A 222 21.41 20.54 74.56
C GLY A 222 22.22 19.36 75.10
N VAL A 223 22.28 19.18 76.42
CA VAL A 223 22.95 18.05 77.06
C VAL A 223 22.04 16.83 76.86
N LYS A 224 22.55 15.82 76.15
CA LYS A 224 21.79 14.62 75.84
C LYS A 224 21.94 13.57 76.94
N PRO A 225 20.92 12.76 77.22
CA PRO A 225 21.06 11.58 78.06
C PRO A 225 22.12 10.65 77.43
N ARG A 226 23.24 10.44 78.13
CA ARG A 226 24.21 9.40 77.80
C ARG A 226 23.68 8.07 78.34
N ALA A 227 23.68 7.04 77.51
CA ALA A 227 23.43 5.69 77.98
C ALA A 227 24.52 5.33 79.02
N ALA A 228 24.10 4.83 80.18
CA ALA A 228 24.97 4.07 81.07
C ALA A 228 25.21 2.69 80.45
#